data_AF-A0A0C2ZJM5-F1
#
_entry.id   AF-A0A0C2ZJM5-F1
#
_cell.length_a   1.000
_cell.length_b   1.000
_cell.length_c   1.000
_cell.angle_alpha   90.00
_cell.angle_beta   90.00
_cell.angle_gamma   90.00
#
_symmetry.space_group_name_H-M   'P 1'
#
loop_
_entity.id
_entity.type
_entity.pdbx_description
1 polymer ?
#
loop_
_entity_poly.entity_id
_entity_poly.type
_entity_poly.pdbx_seq_one_letter_code
_entity_poly.pdbx_strand_id
1 'polypeptide(L)'
;MPEDIQGDDGQGATESSQRDKTMDEGRIEPSKLLEQKQEEEIQVWQEDKQKIKAKYAVGEWKGKQIVERFVNMEKWCAKQPTGAVVDPFDIPWPIFRRPQVITPEDVNITEVEFFLEMLRSFQEEDFVVHLKDMCIRFHPDKWRRSWKKIKDDTEQGIWENAMLTISQVVSAQYDFYMKRDN
;
A
#
# COMPACT_ATOMS: atom_id res chain seq x y z
N MET A 1 -82.52 -47.11 -35.85
CA MET A 1 -81.87 -46.36 -36.94
C MET A 1 -81.03 -45.25 -36.32
N PRO A 2 -79.83 -45.03 -36.86
CA PRO A 2 -78.72 -44.32 -36.21
C PRO A 2 -78.53 -42.90 -36.78
N GLU A 3 -78.05 -41.95 -35.99
CA GLU A 3 -77.27 -40.75 -36.38
C GLU A 3 -76.71 -40.16 -35.08
N ASP A 4 -75.52 -39.60 -34.95
CA ASP A 4 -74.23 -39.82 -35.59
C ASP A 4 -73.19 -39.25 -34.61
N ILE A 5 -72.00 -39.84 -34.65
CA ILE A 5 -70.81 -39.45 -33.92
C ILE A 5 -70.26 -38.15 -34.51
N GLN A 6 -69.90 -37.15 -33.69
CA GLN A 6 -68.69 -36.32 -33.88
C GLN A 6 -68.56 -35.20 -32.82
N GLY A 7 -67.35 -35.04 -32.27
CA GLY A 7 -66.94 -33.82 -31.56
C GLY A 7 -66.16 -34.03 -30.27
N ASP A 8 -65.21 -34.97 -30.26
CA ASP A 8 -64.04 -34.91 -29.38
C ASP A 8 -63.10 -33.84 -29.96
N ASP A 9 -62.75 -32.83 -29.16
CA ASP A 9 -61.55 -32.00 -29.28
C ASP A 9 -61.44 -31.13 -28.02
N GLY A 10 -61.35 -31.80 -26.87
CA GLY A 10 -61.00 -31.21 -25.59
C GLY A 10 -59.49 -31.34 -25.31
N GLN A 11 -58.65 -30.61 -26.03
CA GLN A 11 -57.24 -30.42 -25.66
C GLN A 11 -56.95 -28.92 -25.50
N GLY A 12 -57.40 -28.39 -24.37
CA GLY A 12 -56.84 -27.18 -23.81
C GLY A 12 -55.53 -27.49 -23.09
N ALA A 13 -54.57 -26.57 -23.26
CA ALA A 13 -53.35 -26.40 -22.48
C ALA A 13 -52.29 -27.52 -22.59
N THR A 14 -51.18 -27.22 -23.28
CA THR A 14 -49.89 -26.90 -22.64
C THR A 14 -48.77 -26.76 -23.68
N GLU A 15 -48.76 -25.69 -24.47
CA GLU A 15 -47.56 -25.34 -25.26
C GLU A 15 -47.40 -23.81 -25.33
N SER A 16 -47.09 -23.18 -24.19
CA SER A 16 -46.61 -21.79 -24.15
C SER A 16 -45.70 -21.51 -22.95
N SER A 17 -45.02 -22.52 -22.42
CA SER A 17 -44.14 -22.36 -21.26
C SER A 17 -42.71 -22.84 -21.55
N GLN A 18 -42.13 -22.39 -22.66
CA GLN A 18 -40.68 -22.50 -22.92
C GLN A 18 -40.16 -21.23 -23.64
N ARG A 19 -40.46 -20.06 -23.10
CA ARG A 19 -39.76 -18.81 -23.42
C ARG A 19 -39.75 -17.95 -22.16
N ASP A 20 -38.78 -18.19 -21.28
CA ASP A 20 -38.25 -17.22 -20.30
C ASP A 20 -37.38 -17.90 -19.23
N LYS A 21 -36.35 -18.61 -19.68
CA LYS A 21 -35.26 -19.05 -18.79
C LYS A 21 -33.95 -19.05 -19.57
N THR A 22 -33.38 -17.87 -19.76
CA THR A 22 -31.92 -17.62 -19.95
C THR A 22 -31.70 -16.19 -20.44
N MET A 23 -31.88 -15.18 -19.59
CA MET A 23 -31.24 -13.86 -19.77
C MET A 23 -31.05 -13.16 -18.40
N ASP A 24 -30.60 -13.90 -17.38
CA ASP A 24 -30.17 -13.28 -16.10
C ASP A 24 -28.85 -13.89 -15.60
N GLU A 25 -27.91 -14.09 -16.52
CA GLU A 25 -26.53 -14.42 -16.19
C GLU A 25 -25.64 -13.39 -16.88
N GLY A 26 -25.42 -12.26 -16.22
CA GLY A 26 -24.56 -11.23 -16.80
C GLY A 26 -24.45 -9.92 -16.03
N ARG A 27 -25.26 -9.69 -14.99
CA ARG A 27 -25.03 -8.54 -14.10
C ARG A 27 -24.06 -8.95 -13.01
N ILE A 28 -22.76 -8.90 -13.32
CA ILE A 28 -21.76 -8.75 -12.26
C ILE A 28 -22.16 -7.47 -11.52
N GLU A 29 -22.65 -7.66 -10.30
CA GLU A 29 -22.93 -6.57 -9.36
C GLU A 29 -21.76 -5.58 -9.38
N PRO A 30 -21.98 -4.27 -9.64
CA PRO A 30 -20.91 -3.28 -9.70
C PRO A 30 -19.98 -3.30 -8.47
N SER A 31 -20.51 -3.74 -7.32
CA SER A 31 -19.75 -3.97 -6.09
C SER A 31 -18.68 -5.06 -6.23
N LYS A 32 -18.97 -6.19 -6.89
CA LYS A 32 -18.02 -7.30 -7.07
C LYS A 32 -16.91 -6.94 -8.04
N LEU A 33 -17.22 -6.16 -9.08
CA LEU A 33 -16.21 -5.65 -10.01
C LEU A 33 -15.25 -4.67 -9.32
N LEU A 34 -15.77 -3.83 -8.42
CA LEU A 34 -14.96 -2.89 -7.65
C LEU A 34 -14.06 -3.62 -6.64
N GLU A 35 -14.57 -4.64 -5.95
CA GLU A 35 -13.79 -5.48 -5.03
C GLU A 35 -12.67 -6.23 -5.76
N GLN A 36 -12.96 -6.85 -6.91
CA GLN A 36 -11.95 -7.53 -7.72
C GLN A 36 -10.85 -6.57 -8.17
N LYS A 37 -11.22 -5.37 -8.65
CA LYS A 37 -10.24 -4.37 -9.05
C LYS A 37 -9.36 -3.91 -7.88
N GLN A 38 -9.95 -3.74 -6.69
CA GLN A 38 -9.18 -3.40 -5.49
C GLN A 38 -8.22 -4.51 -5.08
N GLU A 39 -8.65 -5.77 -5.16
CA GLU A 39 -7.81 -6.92 -4.84
C GLU A 39 -6.65 -7.07 -5.83
N GLU A 40 -6.90 -6.88 -7.13
CA GLU A 40 -5.87 -6.84 -8.17
C GLU A 40 -4.87 -5.69 -7.94
N GLU A 41 -5.34 -4.49 -7.61
CA GLU A 41 -4.47 -3.34 -7.29
C GLU A 41 -3.59 -3.63 -6.07
N ILE A 42 -4.14 -4.25 -5.03
CA ILE A 42 -3.38 -4.68 -3.84
C ILE A 42 -2.35 -5.75 -4.21
N GLN A 43 -2.71 -6.71 -5.07
CA GLN A 43 -1.81 -7.77 -5.50
C GLN A 43 -0.61 -7.21 -6.29
N VAL A 44 -0.87 -6.37 -7.30
CA VAL A 44 0.19 -5.71 -8.09
C VAL A 44 1.09 -4.88 -7.18
N TRP A 45 0.51 -4.15 -6.22
CA TRP A 45 1.26 -3.38 -5.25
C TRP A 45 2.16 -4.26 -4.36
N GLN A 46 1.69 -5.45 -3.93
CA GLN A 46 2.52 -6.41 -3.19
C GLN A 46 3.63 -7.01 -4.06
N GLU A 47 3.37 -7.30 -5.33
CA GLU A 47 4.39 -7.81 -6.25
C GLU A 47 5.51 -6.79 -6.48
N ASP A 48 5.16 -5.52 -6.66
CA ASP A 48 6.13 -4.44 -6.80
C ASP A 48 7.00 -4.29 -5.55
N LYS A 49 6.42 -4.47 -4.35
CA LYS A 49 7.18 -4.57 -3.10
C LYS A 49 8.24 -5.66 -3.18
N GLN A 50 7.86 -6.86 -3.60
CA GLN A 50 8.78 -8.00 -3.67
C GLN A 50 9.89 -7.77 -4.69
N LYS A 51 9.59 -7.15 -5.85
CA LYS A 51 10.60 -6.78 -6.84
C LYS A 51 11.64 -5.81 -6.25
N ILE A 52 11.19 -4.80 -5.53
CA ILE A 52 12.10 -3.85 -4.86
C ILE A 52 12.93 -4.59 -3.81
N LYS A 53 12.30 -5.39 -2.94
CA LYS A 53 13.02 -6.18 -1.92
C LYS A 53 14.07 -7.09 -2.54
N ALA A 54 13.73 -7.84 -3.57
CA ALA A 54 14.64 -8.77 -4.25
C ALA A 54 15.85 -8.03 -4.85
N LYS A 55 15.63 -6.87 -5.48
CA LYS A 55 16.70 -6.04 -6.04
C LYS A 55 17.74 -5.63 -5.00
N TYR A 56 17.30 -5.34 -3.78
CA TYR A 56 18.17 -4.86 -2.69
C TYR A 56 18.48 -5.93 -1.63
N ALA A 57 18.15 -7.20 -1.90
CA ALA A 57 18.40 -8.31 -0.99
C ALA A 57 19.86 -8.80 -1.03
N VAL A 58 20.56 -8.58 -2.13
CA VAL A 58 21.93 -9.05 -2.38
C VAL A 58 22.82 -7.88 -2.79
N GLY A 59 24.06 -7.85 -2.31
CA GLY A 59 25.06 -6.84 -2.68
C GLY A 59 25.62 -6.04 -1.49
N GLU A 60 26.52 -5.13 -1.80
CA GLU A 60 27.15 -4.25 -0.81
C GLU A 60 26.21 -3.10 -0.44
N TRP A 61 25.85 -3.00 0.84
CA TRP A 61 25.06 -1.90 1.38
C TRP A 61 25.91 -0.62 1.49
N LYS A 62 26.16 0.02 0.35
CA LYS A 62 26.86 1.31 0.22
C LYS A 62 25.86 2.46 0.18
N GLY A 63 26.27 3.66 0.64
CA GLY A 63 25.37 4.80 0.83
C GLY A 63 24.45 5.12 -0.35
N LYS A 64 24.96 5.08 -1.59
CA LYS A 64 24.15 5.31 -2.79
C LYS A 64 23.01 4.29 -2.95
N GLN A 65 23.28 3.00 -2.72
CA GLN A 65 22.26 1.95 -2.84
C GLN A 65 21.19 2.08 -1.76
N ILE A 66 21.57 2.54 -0.57
CA ILE A 66 20.66 2.76 0.56
C ILE A 66 19.68 3.89 0.24
N VAL A 67 20.19 5.00 -0.29
CA VAL A 67 19.37 6.12 -0.77
C VAL A 67 18.48 5.69 -1.93
N GLU A 68 19.01 4.98 -2.93
CA GLU A 68 18.19 4.48 -4.04
C GLU A 68 17.07 3.52 -3.58
N ARG A 69 17.36 2.64 -2.61
CA ARG A 69 16.35 1.77 -2.02
C ARG A 69 15.28 2.61 -1.34
N PHE A 70 15.67 3.58 -0.51
CA PHE A 70 14.74 4.45 0.19
C PHE A 70 13.79 5.13 -0.80
N VAL A 71 14.31 5.77 -1.85
CA VAL A 71 13.51 6.46 -2.87
C VAL A 71 12.57 5.49 -3.60
N ASN A 72 13.02 4.28 -3.92
CA ASN A 72 12.17 3.29 -4.58
C ASN A 72 11.06 2.75 -3.67
N MET A 73 11.37 2.48 -2.41
CA MET A 73 10.37 2.08 -1.41
C MET A 73 9.40 3.23 -1.11
N GLU A 74 9.87 4.48 -1.08
CA GLU A 74 9.04 5.66 -0.93
C GLU A 74 8.01 5.77 -2.07
N LYS A 75 8.47 5.63 -3.33
CA LYS A 75 7.59 5.59 -4.50
C LYS A 75 6.57 4.45 -4.41
N TRP A 76 6.96 3.29 -3.89
CA TRP A 76 6.06 2.17 -3.67
C TRP A 76 4.98 2.46 -2.62
N CYS A 77 5.31 2.96 -1.42
CA CYS A 77 4.24 3.31 -0.47
C CYS A 77 3.47 4.58 -0.83
N ALA A 78 3.96 5.43 -1.76
CA ALA A 78 3.15 6.52 -2.32
C ALA A 78 1.95 5.98 -3.12
N LYS A 79 2.09 4.78 -3.71
CA LYS A 79 1.07 4.09 -4.51
C LYS A 79 0.21 3.14 -3.68
N GLN A 80 0.24 3.22 -2.34
CA GLN A 80 -0.51 2.32 -1.46
C GLN A 80 -2.01 2.40 -1.79
N PRO A 81 -2.64 1.28 -2.19
CA PRO A 81 -4.08 1.23 -2.45
C PRO A 81 -4.89 1.50 -1.18
N THR A 82 -6.11 1.99 -1.35
CA THR A 82 -7.02 2.22 -0.21
C THR A 82 -7.32 0.89 0.48
N GLY A 83 -7.20 0.84 1.80
CA GLY A 83 -7.44 -0.39 2.59
C GLY A 83 -6.25 -1.36 2.65
N ALA A 84 -5.24 -1.18 1.80
CA ALA A 84 -3.98 -1.92 1.93
C ALA A 84 -3.29 -1.54 3.24
N VAL A 85 -2.69 -2.52 3.92
CA VAL A 85 -1.92 -2.29 5.14
C VAL A 85 -0.45 -2.55 4.88
N VAL A 86 0.38 -1.65 5.36
CA VAL A 86 1.84 -1.73 5.31
C VAL A 86 2.31 -2.30 6.63
N ASP A 87 3.15 -3.33 6.54
CA ASP A 87 3.87 -3.88 7.67
C ASP A 87 4.94 -2.85 8.16
N PRO A 88 5.13 -2.62 9.47
CA PRO A 88 6.18 -1.74 9.98
C PRO A 88 7.58 -2.02 9.39
N PHE A 89 7.93 -3.27 9.11
CA PHE A 89 9.20 -3.65 8.50
C PHE A 89 9.30 -3.28 7.00
N ASP A 90 8.17 -2.97 6.36
CA ASP A 90 8.09 -2.51 4.97
C ASP A 90 8.18 -0.98 4.84
N ILE A 91 8.15 -0.25 5.95
CA ILE A 91 8.31 1.21 5.95
C ILE A 91 9.74 1.56 5.49
N PRO A 92 9.92 2.57 4.62
CA PRO A 92 11.23 2.97 4.12
C PRO A 92 12.04 3.72 5.19
N TRP A 93 12.45 3.05 6.27
CA TRP A 93 13.20 3.69 7.35
C TRP A 93 14.47 4.39 6.82
N PRO A 94 14.67 5.69 7.10
CA PRO A 94 15.82 6.46 6.62
C PRO A 94 17.06 6.20 7.47
N ILE A 95 17.55 4.95 7.46
CA ILE A 95 18.71 4.49 8.24
C ILE A 95 19.62 3.57 7.40
N PHE A 96 20.85 3.35 7.83
CA PHE A 96 21.85 2.54 7.11
C PHE A 96 21.79 1.04 7.41
N ARG A 97 20.77 0.59 8.14
CA ARG A 97 20.59 -0.82 8.49
C ARG A 97 19.88 -1.59 7.39
N ARG A 98 20.37 -2.80 7.14
CA ARG A 98 19.78 -3.70 6.14
C ARG A 98 18.33 -4.02 6.54
N PRO A 99 17.39 -4.07 5.58
CA PRO A 99 15.96 -4.08 5.86
C PRO A 99 15.50 -5.36 6.52
N GLN A 100 16.25 -6.44 6.32
CA GLN A 100 15.98 -7.78 6.82
C GLN A 100 16.25 -7.90 8.34
N VAL A 101 16.95 -6.93 8.92
CA VAL A 101 17.40 -6.92 10.31
C VAL A 101 17.11 -5.59 11.01
N ILE A 102 16.23 -4.75 10.45
CA ILE A 102 15.84 -3.50 11.11
C ILE A 102 14.99 -3.84 12.32
N THR A 103 15.46 -3.40 13.46
CA THR A 103 14.71 -3.31 14.71
C THR A 103 14.34 -1.85 14.96
N PRO A 104 13.26 -1.57 15.71
CA PRO A 104 12.92 -0.20 16.09
C PRO A 104 14.07 0.54 16.79
N GLU A 105 14.88 -0.17 17.57
CA GLU A 105 16.01 0.36 18.33
C GLU A 105 17.15 0.86 17.42
N ASP A 106 17.21 0.36 16.19
CA ASP A 106 18.16 0.86 15.18
C ASP A 106 17.79 2.27 14.70
N VAL A 107 16.54 2.71 14.90
CA VAL A 107 16.07 4.06 14.53
C VAL A 107 16.42 5.04 15.63
N ASN A 108 17.55 5.73 15.47
CA ASN A 108 17.98 6.81 16.35
C ASN A 108 18.28 8.08 15.55
N ILE A 109 18.38 9.21 16.26
CA ILE A 109 18.61 10.53 15.68
C ILE A 109 19.85 10.53 14.77
N THR A 110 20.97 9.98 15.26
CA THR A 110 22.25 9.99 14.54
C THR A 110 22.20 9.25 13.21
N GLU A 111 21.55 8.09 13.17
CA GLU A 111 21.38 7.32 11.93
C GLU A 111 20.52 8.07 10.90
N VAL A 112 19.46 8.75 11.37
CA VAL A 112 18.56 9.54 10.51
C VAL A 112 19.26 10.78 9.98
N GLU A 113 19.98 11.51 10.82
CA GLU A 113 20.77 12.68 10.41
C GLU A 113 21.83 12.30 9.37
N PHE A 114 22.59 11.23 9.63
CA PHE A 114 23.57 10.73 8.68
C PHE A 114 22.93 10.30 7.36
N PHE A 115 21.71 9.75 7.39
CA PHE A 115 20.96 9.41 6.18
C PHE A 115 20.57 10.65 5.41
N LEU A 116 20.09 11.69 6.09
CA LEU A 116 19.71 12.95 5.45
C LEU A 116 20.91 13.64 4.81
N GLU A 117 22.10 13.58 5.42
CA GLU A 117 23.34 14.09 4.82
C GLU A 117 23.70 13.36 3.51
N MET A 118 23.58 12.04 3.51
CA MET A 118 23.84 11.23 2.32
C MET A 118 22.77 11.42 1.24
N LEU A 119 21.49 11.52 1.64
CA LEU A 119 20.38 11.82 0.74
C LEU A 119 20.63 13.17 0.05
N ARG A 120 21.02 14.20 0.82
CA ARG A 120 21.40 15.51 0.27
C ARG A 120 22.55 15.41 -0.71
N SER A 121 23.57 14.61 -0.41
CA SER A 121 24.75 14.47 -1.26
C SER A 121 24.43 13.78 -2.60
N PHE A 122 23.42 12.90 -2.64
CA PHE A 122 23.05 12.19 -3.86
C PHE A 122 21.84 12.76 -4.60
N GLN A 123 20.98 13.52 -3.92
CA GLN A 123 19.73 14.08 -4.43
C GLN A 123 19.65 15.58 -4.12
N GLU A 124 20.74 16.33 -4.36
CA GLU A 124 20.85 17.74 -3.97
C GLU A 124 19.71 18.59 -4.52
N GLU A 125 19.38 18.42 -5.80
CA GLU A 125 18.33 19.18 -6.51
C GLU A 125 16.93 18.90 -5.94
N ASP A 126 16.66 17.66 -5.54
CA ASP A 126 15.36 17.19 -5.05
C ASP A 126 15.29 17.10 -3.53
N PHE A 127 16.33 17.53 -2.81
CA PHE A 127 16.47 17.25 -1.37
C PHE A 127 15.31 17.82 -0.55
N VAL A 128 14.89 19.05 -0.85
CA VAL A 128 13.77 19.71 -0.16
C VAL A 128 12.43 19.02 -0.49
N VAL A 129 12.28 18.50 -1.70
CA VAL A 129 11.10 17.71 -2.11
C VAL A 129 11.04 16.42 -1.30
N HIS A 130 12.16 15.71 -1.17
CA HIS A 130 12.24 14.53 -0.32
C HIS A 130 11.96 14.85 1.16
N LEU A 131 12.50 15.94 1.72
CA LEU A 131 12.20 16.32 3.10
C LEU A 131 10.71 16.58 3.34
N LYS A 132 10.04 17.24 2.38
CA LYS A 132 8.59 17.47 2.44
C LYS A 132 7.81 16.16 2.39
N ASP A 133 8.16 15.27 1.48
CA ASP A 133 7.52 13.96 1.34
C ASP A 133 7.76 13.09 2.59
N MET A 134 8.95 13.16 3.16
CA MET A 134 9.30 12.53 4.43
C MET A 134 8.49 13.10 5.60
N CYS A 135 8.28 14.42 5.70
CA CYS A 135 7.42 15.00 6.75
C CYS A 135 6.00 14.43 6.71
N ILE A 136 5.43 14.30 5.51
CA ILE A 136 4.09 13.71 5.33
C ILE A 136 4.13 12.21 5.62
N ARG A 137 5.20 11.53 5.21
CA ARG A 137 5.31 10.08 5.32
C ARG A 137 5.55 9.63 6.74
N PHE A 138 6.45 10.25 7.47
CA PHE A 138 6.81 9.86 8.83
C PHE A 138 5.94 10.54 9.89
N HIS A 139 4.87 11.22 9.49
CA HIS A 139 3.88 11.73 10.44
C HIS A 139 3.23 10.57 11.22
N PRO A 140 3.25 10.57 12.57
CA PRO A 140 2.73 9.46 13.36
C PRO A 140 1.29 9.08 13.03
N ASP A 141 0.42 10.06 12.77
CA ASP A 141 -1.00 9.79 12.44
C ASP A 141 -1.20 8.93 11.20
N LYS A 142 -0.27 8.98 10.23
CA LYS A 142 -0.39 8.21 8.99
C LYS A 142 -0.36 6.70 9.24
N TRP A 143 0.37 6.27 10.26
CA TRP A 143 0.63 4.85 10.54
C TRP A 143 -0.13 4.30 11.74
N ARG A 144 -0.81 5.16 12.51
CA ARG A 144 -1.64 4.75 13.66
C ARG A 144 -2.59 3.59 13.37
N ARG A 145 -3.17 3.51 12.17
CA ARG A 145 -4.04 2.38 11.79
C ARG A 145 -3.28 1.07 11.56
N SER A 146 -2.07 1.14 11.01
CA SER A 146 -1.21 -0.04 10.84
C SER A 146 -0.71 -0.56 12.19
N TRP A 147 -0.37 0.33 13.11
CA TRP A 147 0.14 0.00 14.44
C TRP A 147 -0.88 -0.74 15.31
N LYS A 148 -2.18 -0.42 15.20
CA LYS A 148 -3.26 -1.15 15.90
C LYS A 148 -3.34 -2.65 15.59
N LYS A 149 -2.64 -3.14 14.57
CA LYS A 149 -2.56 -4.57 14.26
C LYS A 149 -1.43 -5.29 14.99
N ILE A 150 -0.47 -4.55 15.55
CA ILE A 150 0.54 -5.08 16.46
C ILE A 150 -0.18 -5.44 17.76
N LYS A 151 -0.09 -6.71 18.17
CA LYS A 151 -0.84 -7.21 19.33
C LYS A 151 -0.21 -6.84 20.66
N ASP A 152 1.09 -6.59 20.65
CA ASP A 152 1.85 -6.18 21.83
C ASP A 152 1.92 -4.65 21.88
N ASP A 153 1.30 -4.07 22.91
CA ASP A 153 1.30 -2.64 23.17
C ASP A 153 2.73 -2.10 23.38
N THR A 154 3.64 -2.94 23.89
CA THR A 154 5.04 -2.58 24.09
C THR A 154 5.72 -2.42 22.74
N GLU A 155 5.68 -3.45 21.90
CA GLU A 155 6.20 -3.39 20.53
C GLU A 155 5.59 -2.23 19.73
N GLN A 156 4.28 -2.00 19.88
CA GLN A 156 3.60 -0.87 19.26
C GLN A 156 4.26 0.45 19.69
N GLY A 157 4.38 0.69 20.99
CA GLY A 157 4.98 1.92 21.52
C GLY A 157 6.41 2.18 21.03
N ILE A 158 7.21 1.13 20.83
CA ILE A 158 8.58 1.28 20.33
C ILE A 158 8.57 1.75 18.86
N TRP A 159 7.71 1.17 18.00
CA TRP A 159 7.56 1.63 16.62
C TRP A 159 7.01 3.05 16.52
N GLU A 160 6.08 3.43 17.39
CA GLU A 160 5.56 4.80 17.47
C GLU A 160 6.67 5.80 17.82
N ASN A 161 7.53 5.45 18.77
CA ASN A 161 8.66 6.28 19.19
C ASN A 161 9.73 6.41 18.10
N ALA A 162 10.03 5.32 17.38
CA ALA A 162 10.93 5.33 16.22
C ALA A 162 10.42 6.29 15.13
N MET A 163 9.12 6.23 14.82
CA MET A 163 8.47 7.13 13.87
C MET A 163 8.51 8.58 14.35
N LEU A 164 8.22 8.84 15.62
CA LEU A 164 8.29 10.18 16.20
C LEU A 164 9.69 10.77 16.11
N THR A 165 10.72 9.96 16.38
CA THR A 165 12.13 10.36 16.27
C THR A 165 12.44 10.86 14.86
N ILE A 166 12.07 10.09 13.83
CA ILE A 166 12.26 10.51 12.43
C ILE A 166 11.46 11.77 12.12
N SER A 167 10.18 11.81 12.52
CA SER A 167 9.33 12.96 12.27
C SER A 167 9.94 14.25 12.82
N GLN A 168 10.49 14.21 14.04
CA GLN A 168 11.13 15.36 14.67
C GLN A 168 12.38 15.82 13.92
N VAL A 169 13.27 14.89 13.57
CA VAL A 169 14.52 15.20 12.85
C VAL A 169 14.22 15.77 11.46
N VAL A 170 13.33 15.12 10.71
CA VAL A 170 12.98 15.53 9.35
C VAL A 170 12.28 16.89 9.36
N SER A 171 11.33 17.13 10.28
CA SER A 171 10.64 18.42 10.38
C SER A 171 11.60 19.55 10.78
N ALA A 172 12.50 19.32 11.74
CA ALA A 172 13.51 20.31 12.11
C ALA A 172 14.42 20.66 10.92
N GLN A 173 14.84 19.65 10.15
CA GLN A 173 15.64 19.85 8.95
C GLN A 173 14.85 20.62 7.88
N TYR A 174 13.61 20.23 7.60
CA TYR A 174 12.76 20.91 6.63
C TYR A 174 12.55 22.39 6.96
N ASP A 175 12.22 22.69 8.23
CA ASP A 175 12.05 24.06 8.71
C ASP A 175 13.33 24.90 8.57
N PHE A 176 14.50 24.29 8.78
CA PHE A 176 15.78 24.96 8.60
C PHE A 176 15.98 25.41 7.14
N TYR A 177 15.61 24.59 6.16
CA TYR A 177 15.71 24.96 4.74
C TYR A 177 14.65 25.98 4.34
N MET A 178 13.39 25.81 4.77
CA MET A 178 12.31 26.74 4.41
C MET A 178 12.50 28.15 4.97
N LYS A 179 13.20 28.30 6.11
CA LYS A 179 13.54 29.61 6.68
C LYS A 179 14.72 30.29 6.00
N ARG A 180 15.49 29.57 5.19
CA ARG A 180 16.69 30.07 4.53
C ARG A 180 16.39 30.66 3.14
N ASP A 181 15.27 30.25 2.55
CA ASP A 181 14.78 30.71 1.24
C ASP A 181 13.76 31.86 1.34
N ASN A 182 13.40 32.30 2.56
CA ASN A 182 12.58 33.49 2.85
C ASN A 182 13.44 34.62 3.43
#